data_AF-A0A090QMX1-F1
#
_entry.id   AF-A0A090QMX1-F1
#
_cell.length_a   1.000
_cell.length_b   1.000
_cell.length_c   1.000
_cell.angle_alpha   90.00
_cell.angle_beta   90.00
_cell.angle_gamma   90.00
#
_symmetry.space_group_name_H-M   'P 1'
#
loop_
_entity.id
_entity.type
_entity.pdbx_description
1 polymer ?
#
loop_
_entity_poly.entity_id
_entity_poly.type
_entity_poly.pdbx_seq_one_letter_code
_entity_poly.pdbx_strand_id
1 'polypeptide(L)'
;MNDDALALPITRWQTVESCEHTMHVGVENIFSIGDLRRGPATAIEAVADGRVAAHAIDRYLHGDMAAVPVKPFNAQKAASVKQVDPAQFAGIQKAMRAIMPELTTAERELSFAEVETGFDNEDAMREAARCLECGCQANTDCKLRDYSTEYKAEQTAEAMADCQKFAVDNSAEFIVFDANRCISCGQCVQTCNEKTVHGVLSFMKNEDGTSANRPECRPGLIIVSQWVTLTVCSVVRVCRYVQPVRWWMVVTVHKAALKC
;
A
#
# COMPACT_ATOMS: atom_id res chain seq x y z
N MET A 1 -11.24 1.20 -48.12
CA MET A 1 -10.53 1.38 -46.84
C MET A 1 -9.28 2.16 -47.21
N ASN A 2 -9.15 3.41 -46.77
CA ASN A 2 -7.95 4.18 -47.06
C ASN A 2 -6.78 3.49 -46.35
N ASP A 3 -5.77 3.07 -47.10
CA ASP A 3 -4.45 2.64 -46.61
C ASP A 3 -3.61 3.88 -46.22
N ASP A 4 -4.19 4.77 -45.42
CA ASP A 4 -3.45 5.89 -44.87
C ASP A 4 -2.54 5.32 -43.77
N ALA A 5 -1.26 5.15 -44.10
CA ALA A 5 -0.27 4.59 -43.19
C ALA A 5 -0.14 5.45 -41.93
N LEU A 6 -0.65 4.94 -40.81
CA LEU A 6 -0.61 5.62 -39.53
C LEU A 6 0.82 5.61 -38.97
N ALA A 7 1.44 6.79 -38.91
CA ALA A 7 2.78 6.95 -38.36
C ALA A 7 2.73 7.03 -36.83
N LEU A 8 3.34 6.05 -36.16
CA LEU A 8 3.53 6.08 -34.71
C LEU A 8 4.83 6.82 -34.35
N PRO A 9 4.84 7.64 -33.29
CA PRO A 9 6.08 8.19 -32.76
C PRO A 9 6.90 7.06 -32.12
N ILE A 10 8.11 6.85 -32.65
CA ILE A 10 9.02 5.80 -32.18
C ILE A 10 10.24 6.46 -31.54
N THR A 11 10.66 5.93 -30.39
CA THR A 11 11.87 6.38 -29.69
C THR A 11 13.14 5.83 -30.36
N ARG A 12 14.31 6.29 -29.92
CA ARG A 12 15.61 5.75 -30.37
C ARG A 12 15.77 4.23 -30.18
N TRP A 13 14.97 3.62 -29.31
CA TRP A 13 15.06 2.21 -28.94
C TRP A 13 14.06 1.32 -29.68
N GLN A 14 13.44 1.82 -30.75
CA GLN A 14 12.35 1.13 -31.47
C GLN A 14 11.12 0.83 -30.60
N THR A 15 10.91 1.58 -29.51
CA THR A 15 9.68 1.53 -28.69
C THR A 15 8.74 2.67 -29.06
N VAL A 16 7.46 2.53 -28.79
CA VAL A 16 6.45 3.56 -29.09
C VAL A 16 6.44 4.62 -27.97
N GLU A 17 6.58 5.88 -28.36
CA GLU A 17 6.47 7.01 -27.45
C GLU A 17 5.02 7.19 -27.00
N SER A 18 4.82 7.34 -25.69
CA SER A 18 3.49 7.56 -25.11
C SER A 18 3.61 8.29 -23.79
N CYS A 19 2.56 9.02 -23.42
CA CYS A 19 2.49 9.73 -22.15
C CYS A 19 2.52 8.75 -20.98
N GLU A 20 3.41 8.97 -20.01
CA GLU A 20 3.57 8.08 -18.85
C GLU A 20 2.30 7.95 -17.99
N HIS A 21 1.44 8.96 -18.00
CA HIS A 21 0.30 9.03 -17.10
C HIS A 21 -0.95 8.41 -17.74
N THR A 22 -1.13 8.56 -19.05
CA THR A 22 -2.30 8.07 -19.79
C THR A 22 -2.02 6.85 -20.63
N MET A 23 -0.75 6.52 -20.87
CA MET A 23 -0.31 5.52 -21.87
C MET A 23 -0.76 5.85 -23.30
N HIS A 24 -1.29 7.05 -23.54
CA HIS A 24 -1.76 7.48 -24.86
C HIS A 24 -0.58 7.94 -25.71
N VAL A 25 -0.59 7.53 -26.98
CA VAL A 25 0.47 7.83 -27.94
C VAL A 25 0.36 9.27 -28.48
N GLY A 26 -0.78 9.94 -28.29
CA GLY A 26 -1.06 11.26 -28.85
C GLY A 26 -1.65 11.23 -30.26
N VAL A 27 -1.76 10.03 -30.85
CA VAL A 27 -2.32 9.80 -32.18
C VAL A 27 -3.56 8.92 -32.05
N GLU A 28 -4.69 9.41 -32.58
CA GLU A 28 -5.97 8.71 -32.61
C GLU A 28 -6.33 8.07 -31.26
N ASN A 29 -6.84 6.83 -31.28
CA ASN A 29 -7.25 6.03 -30.14
C ASN A 29 -6.18 4.98 -29.76
N ILE A 30 -4.89 5.29 -29.95
CA ILE A 30 -3.80 4.35 -29.72
C ILE A 30 -3.14 4.55 -28.35
N PHE A 31 -2.97 3.43 -27.65
CA PHE A 31 -2.30 3.35 -26.35
C PHE A 31 -1.19 2.30 -26.42
N SER A 32 -0.06 2.58 -25.77
CA SER A 32 1.11 1.69 -25.75
C SER A 32 1.45 1.29 -24.32
N ILE A 33 1.68 0.00 -24.08
CA ILE A 33 1.94 -0.57 -22.74
C ILE A 33 3.06 -1.60 -22.78
N GLY A 34 3.67 -1.85 -21.61
CA GLY A 34 4.62 -2.96 -21.43
C GLY A 34 5.85 -2.80 -22.32
N ASP A 35 6.29 -3.92 -22.91
CA ASP A 35 7.55 -3.95 -23.65
C ASP A 35 7.56 -3.05 -24.88
N LEU A 36 6.40 -2.86 -25.51
CA LEU A 36 6.27 -1.97 -26.66
C LEU A 36 6.53 -0.50 -26.30
N ARG A 37 6.33 -0.11 -25.03
CA ARG A 37 6.57 1.25 -24.52
C ARG A 37 7.94 1.39 -23.87
N ARG A 38 8.25 0.51 -22.92
CA ARG A 38 9.45 0.60 -22.06
C ARG A 38 10.66 -0.15 -22.61
N GLY A 39 10.49 -1.04 -23.58
CA GLY A 39 11.50 -2.06 -23.90
C GLY A 39 11.40 -3.21 -22.89
N PRO A 40 12.44 -4.05 -22.72
CA PRO A 40 12.36 -5.27 -21.90
C PRO A 40 11.99 -4.94 -20.45
N ALA A 41 10.73 -5.14 -20.09
CA ALA A 41 10.18 -4.84 -18.78
C ALA A 41 9.82 -6.14 -18.05
N THR A 42 9.63 -6.03 -16.74
CA THR A 42 9.11 -7.15 -15.95
C THR A 42 7.62 -7.35 -16.23
N ALA A 43 7.13 -8.59 -16.11
CA ALA A 43 5.70 -8.88 -16.26
C ALA A 43 4.82 -8.01 -15.34
N ILE A 44 5.31 -7.69 -14.14
CA ILE A 44 4.61 -6.83 -13.17
C ILE A 44 4.46 -5.41 -13.70
N GLU A 45 5.50 -4.85 -14.32
CA GLU A 45 5.47 -3.51 -14.91
C GLU A 45 4.54 -3.45 -16.13
N ALA A 46 4.50 -4.50 -16.95
CA ALA A 46 3.56 -4.59 -18.06
C ALA A 46 2.10 -4.61 -17.58
N VAL A 47 1.80 -5.40 -16.54
CA VAL A 47 0.47 -5.43 -15.90
C VAL A 47 0.12 -4.07 -15.27
N ALA A 48 1.10 -3.40 -14.64
CA ALA A 48 0.90 -2.07 -14.08
C ALA A 48 0.54 -1.04 -15.17
N ASP A 49 1.22 -1.06 -16.32
CA ASP A 49 0.88 -0.20 -17.47
C ASP A 49 -0.53 -0.52 -17.99
N GLY A 50 -0.88 -1.81 -18.09
CA GLY A 50 -2.21 -2.23 -18.50
C GLY A 50 -3.32 -1.66 -17.62
N ARG A 51 -3.11 -1.59 -16.30
CA ARG A 51 -4.07 -0.96 -15.37
C ARG A 51 -4.23 0.53 -15.64
N VAL A 52 -3.12 1.25 -15.88
CA VAL A 52 -3.16 2.69 -16.16
C VAL A 52 -3.85 2.95 -17.50
N ALA A 53 -3.49 2.19 -18.54
CA ALA A 53 -4.10 2.29 -19.86
C ALA A 53 -5.60 1.99 -19.82
N ALA A 54 -6.05 0.98 -19.05
CA ALA A 54 -7.48 0.68 -18.90
C ALA A 54 -8.27 1.87 -18.35
N HIS A 55 -7.76 2.54 -17.30
CA HIS A 55 -8.39 3.74 -16.76
C HIS A 55 -8.35 4.92 -17.75
N ALA A 56 -7.28 5.06 -18.52
CA ALA A 56 -7.18 6.11 -19.53
C ALA A 56 -8.12 5.86 -20.72
N ILE A 57 -8.26 4.62 -21.19
CA ILE A 57 -9.19 4.24 -22.26
C ILE A 57 -10.63 4.48 -21.82
N ASP A 58 -11.01 4.05 -20.61
CA ASP A 58 -12.34 4.31 -20.06
C ASP A 58 -12.66 5.81 -20.09
N ARG A 59 -11.74 6.65 -19.62
CA ARG A 59 -11.87 8.11 -19.64
C ARG A 59 -11.89 8.72 -21.03
N TYR A 60 -11.05 8.21 -21.94
CA TYR A 60 -11.02 8.61 -23.35
C TYR A 60 -12.39 8.40 -24.00
N LEU A 61 -13.01 7.25 -23.74
CA LEU A 61 -14.34 6.92 -24.27
C LEU A 61 -15.45 7.81 -23.69
N HIS A 62 -15.28 8.31 -22.46
CA HIS A 62 -16.20 9.27 -21.83
C HIS A 62 -15.89 10.75 -22.17
N GLY A 63 -14.80 11.02 -22.91
CA GLY A 63 -14.44 12.36 -23.37
C GLY A 63 -13.68 13.23 -22.35
N ASP A 64 -13.23 12.69 -21.22
CA ASP A 64 -12.47 13.43 -20.20
C ASP A 64 -11.11 12.79 -19.92
N MET A 65 -10.11 13.14 -20.73
CA MET A 65 -8.72 12.73 -20.55
C MET A 65 -7.91 13.67 -19.64
N ALA A 66 -8.50 14.77 -19.15
CA ALA A 66 -7.78 15.76 -18.37
C ALA A 66 -7.57 15.31 -16.92
N ALA A 67 -8.53 14.56 -16.37
CA ALA A 67 -8.38 13.91 -15.07
C ALA A 67 -7.75 12.54 -15.26
N VAL A 68 -6.46 12.38 -15.03
CA VAL A 68 -5.80 11.06 -15.09
C VAL A 68 -5.63 10.57 -13.65
N PRO A 69 -5.87 9.28 -13.32
CA PRO A 69 -5.69 8.81 -11.96
C PRO A 69 -4.24 9.03 -11.51
N VAL A 70 -4.09 9.84 -10.45
CA VAL A 70 -2.80 10.09 -9.82
C VAL A 70 -2.33 8.80 -9.16
N LYS A 71 -1.02 8.53 -9.24
CA LYS A 71 -0.41 7.40 -8.52
C LYS A 71 -0.76 7.51 -7.03
N PRO A 72 -1.41 6.49 -6.44
CA PRO A 72 -1.82 6.56 -5.04
C PRO A 72 -0.60 6.63 -4.13
N PHE A 73 -0.71 7.45 -3.09
CA PHE A 73 0.28 7.52 -2.02
C PHE A 73 0.34 6.17 -1.29
N ASN A 74 1.53 5.60 -1.18
CA ASN A 74 1.77 4.41 -0.37
C ASN A 74 2.93 4.72 0.57
N ALA A 75 2.65 4.76 1.88
CA ALA A 75 3.70 4.93 2.88
C ALA A 75 4.67 3.75 2.83
N GLN A 76 5.97 4.04 2.74
CA GLN A 76 7.02 3.05 2.70
C GLN A 76 7.82 3.07 4.00
N LYS A 77 8.31 1.91 4.45
CA LYS A 77 9.19 1.84 5.63
C LYS A 77 10.63 2.22 5.31
N ALA A 78 11.02 2.10 4.05
CA ALA A 78 12.31 2.50 3.49
C ALA A 78 12.18 2.63 1.96
N ALA A 79 13.12 3.30 1.30
CA ALA A 79 13.11 3.44 -0.16
C ALA A 79 13.32 2.10 -0.89
N SER A 80 13.98 1.14 -0.25
CA SER A 80 14.16 -0.22 -0.77
C SER A 80 14.04 -1.27 0.32
N VAL A 81 13.67 -2.51 -0.06
CA VAL A 81 13.52 -3.64 0.87
C VAL A 81 14.81 -3.92 1.65
N LYS A 82 15.99 -3.68 1.04
CA LYS A 82 17.30 -3.88 1.67
C LYS A 82 17.59 -2.89 2.80
N GLN A 83 16.93 -1.73 2.80
CA GLN A 83 17.12 -0.67 3.80
C GLN A 83 16.13 -0.76 4.96
N VAL A 84 15.21 -1.74 4.94
CA VAL A 84 14.30 -1.96 6.06
C VAL A 84 15.09 -2.50 7.25
N ASP A 85 14.89 -1.90 8.41
CA ASP A 85 15.58 -2.27 9.65
C ASP A 85 15.33 -3.75 10.02
N PRO A 86 16.38 -4.59 10.10
CA PRO A 86 16.25 -6.01 10.48
C PRO A 86 15.62 -6.22 11.85
N ALA A 87 15.73 -5.25 12.77
CA ALA A 87 15.13 -5.35 14.10
C ALA A 87 13.60 -5.53 14.04
N GLN A 88 12.95 -5.03 12.99
CA GLN A 88 11.50 -5.22 12.79
C GLN A 88 11.10 -6.69 12.60
N PHE A 89 12.04 -7.54 12.19
CA PHE A 89 11.81 -8.95 11.91
C PHE A 89 12.41 -9.88 12.98
N ALA A 90 12.94 -9.34 14.08
CA ALA A 90 13.63 -10.12 15.11
C ALA A 90 12.72 -11.18 15.77
N GLY A 91 11.42 -10.89 15.90
CA GLY A 91 10.43 -11.82 16.45
C GLY A 91 9.87 -12.85 15.46
N ILE A 92 10.27 -12.79 14.19
CA ILE A 92 9.73 -13.65 13.14
C ILE A 92 10.74 -14.77 12.84
N GLN A 93 10.26 -16.01 12.91
CA GLN A 93 11.09 -17.17 12.58
C GLN A 93 11.38 -17.21 11.07
N LYS A 94 12.65 -17.36 10.72
CA LYS A 94 13.06 -17.54 9.33
C LYS A 94 12.75 -18.96 8.89
N ALA A 95 11.80 -19.11 7.98
CA ALA A 95 11.53 -20.37 7.30
C ALA A 95 12.21 -20.41 5.93
N MET A 96 12.69 -21.58 5.53
CA MET A 96 13.23 -21.81 4.18
C MET A 96 12.09 -21.87 3.17
N ARG A 97 12.35 -21.35 1.97
CA ARG A 97 11.42 -21.42 0.83
C ARG A 97 11.29 -22.88 0.36
N ALA A 98 10.07 -23.33 0.06
CA ALA A 98 9.85 -24.59 -0.64
C ALA A 98 10.30 -24.50 -2.11
N ILE A 99 11.01 -25.50 -2.61
CA ILE A 99 11.45 -25.55 -4.01
C ILE A 99 10.27 -26.02 -4.86
N MET A 100 9.91 -25.26 -5.89
CA MET A 100 8.83 -25.64 -6.81
C MET A 100 9.16 -26.98 -7.46
N PRO A 101 8.27 -27.97 -7.38
CA PRO A 101 8.44 -29.21 -8.14
C PRO A 101 8.40 -28.88 -9.64
N GLU A 102 9.40 -29.37 -10.36
CA GLU A 102 9.52 -29.16 -11.80
C GLU A 102 9.73 -30.50 -12.51
N LEU A 103 9.25 -30.62 -13.75
CA LEU A 103 9.51 -31.77 -14.61
C LEU A 103 11.02 -32.02 -14.76
N THR A 104 11.43 -33.25 -15.04
CA THR A 104 12.84 -33.52 -15.31
C THR A 104 13.26 -32.92 -16.66
N THR A 105 14.56 -32.65 -16.84
CA THR A 105 15.06 -32.05 -18.09
C THR A 105 14.72 -32.90 -19.32
N ALA A 106 14.79 -34.23 -19.21
CA ALA A 106 14.43 -35.15 -20.29
C ALA A 106 12.95 -35.06 -20.69
N GLU A 107 12.05 -34.82 -19.73
CA GLU A 107 10.62 -34.68 -19.98
C GLU A 107 10.27 -33.30 -20.57
N ARG A 108 10.99 -32.25 -20.15
CA ARG A 108 10.82 -30.87 -20.67
C ARG A 108 11.18 -30.77 -22.16
N GLU A 109 12.18 -31.51 -22.62
CA GLU A 109 12.61 -31.46 -24.03
C GLU A 109 11.61 -32.13 -24.97
N LEU A 110 10.91 -33.15 -24.48
CA LEU A 110 10.04 -34.01 -25.27
C LEU A 110 8.57 -33.59 -25.22
N SER A 111 8.21 -32.62 -24.37
CA SER A 111 6.82 -32.22 -24.17
C SER A 111 6.65 -30.71 -24.00
N PHE A 112 5.50 -30.19 -24.45
CA PHE A 112 5.05 -28.83 -24.13
C PHE A 112 4.20 -28.80 -22.85
N ALA A 113 4.39 -29.79 -21.97
CA ALA A 113 3.70 -29.84 -20.69
C ALA A 113 4.18 -28.69 -19.78
N GLU A 114 3.34 -28.30 -18.82
CA GLU A 114 3.70 -27.30 -17.84
C GLU A 114 4.93 -27.76 -17.03
N VAL A 115 5.97 -26.92 -17.01
CA VAL A 115 7.25 -27.29 -16.39
C VAL A 115 7.16 -27.26 -14.87
N GLU A 116 6.47 -26.27 -14.31
CA GLU A 116 6.24 -26.13 -12.88
C GLU A 116 4.95 -26.86 -12.51
N THR A 117 5.03 -27.97 -11.79
CA THR A 117 3.86 -28.83 -11.52
C THR A 117 3.03 -28.37 -10.32
N GLY A 118 3.39 -27.24 -9.71
CA GLY A 118 2.77 -26.70 -8.50
C GLY A 118 3.17 -27.43 -7.22
N PHE A 119 2.76 -26.85 -6.08
CA PHE A 119 2.96 -27.45 -4.76
C PHE A 119 1.81 -28.38 -4.38
N ASP A 120 2.12 -29.41 -3.61
CA ASP A 120 1.12 -30.17 -2.87
C ASP A 120 0.42 -29.29 -1.83
N ASN A 121 -0.80 -29.65 -1.43
CA ASN A 121 -1.60 -28.83 -0.50
C ASN A 121 -0.85 -28.49 0.81
N GLU A 122 -0.13 -29.45 1.38
CA GLU A 122 0.62 -29.24 2.62
C GLU A 122 1.78 -28.24 2.43
N ASP A 123 2.47 -28.35 1.30
CA ASP A 123 3.58 -27.48 0.93
C ASP A 123 3.11 -26.07 0.57
N ALA A 124 1.98 -25.98 -0.14
CA ALA A 124 1.32 -24.71 -0.45
C ALA A 124 0.89 -23.99 0.82
N MET A 125 0.29 -24.71 1.79
CA MET A 125 -0.08 -24.13 3.09
C MET A 125 1.14 -23.66 3.88
N ARG A 126 2.23 -24.44 3.87
CA ARG A 126 3.48 -24.06 4.55
C ARG A 126 4.14 -22.84 3.92
N GLU A 127 4.20 -22.75 2.60
CA GLU A 127 4.76 -21.59 1.90
C GLU A 127 3.86 -20.35 2.08
N ALA A 128 2.54 -20.51 2.09
CA ALA A 128 1.60 -19.42 2.39
C ALA A 128 1.77 -18.87 3.82
N ALA A 129 1.99 -19.75 4.81
CA ALA A 129 2.25 -19.36 6.20
C ALA A 129 3.56 -18.59 6.39
N ARG A 130 4.48 -18.60 5.41
CA ARG A 130 5.72 -17.81 5.42
C ARG A 130 5.49 -16.32 5.09
N CYS A 131 4.28 -15.93 4.68
CA CYS A 131 3.95 -14.55 4.36
C CYS A 131 4.17 -13.62 5.56
N LEU A 132 4.87 -12.51 5.34
CA LEU A 132 5.15 -11.50 6.37
C LEU A 132 4.04 -10.45 6.52
N GLU A 133 2.97 -10.54 5.72
CA GLU A 133 1.88 -9.55 5.66
C GLU A 133 2.39 -8.10 5.60
N CYS A 134 3.45 -7.85 4.82
CA CYS A 134 4.15 -6.58 4.80
C CYS A 134 3.34 -5.41 4.20
N GLY A 135 2.21 -5.71 3.57
CA GLY A 135 1.27 -4.73 3.03
C GLY A 135 0.31 -4.16 4.07
N CYS A 136 -0.13 -2.92 3.87
CA CYS A 136 -1.19 -2.36 4.70
C CYS A 136 -2.55 -2.95 4.31
N GLN A 137 -3.18 -3.68 5.24
CA GLN A 137 -4.49 -4.32 5.04
C GLN A 137 -5.65 -3.33 4.81
N ALA A 138 -5.45 -2.05 5.18
CA ALA A 138 -6.44 -1.00 4.97
C ALA A 138 -6.18 -0.20 3.68
N ASN A 139 -5.23 -0.60 2.84
CA ASN A 139 -4.79 0.22 1.71
C ASN A 139 -5.97 0.64 0.80
N THR A 140 -6.93 -0.23 0.50
CA THR A 140 -8.04 0.06 -0.43
C THR A 140 -9.09 1.04 0.10
N ASP A 141 -9.19 1.23 1.42
CA ASP A 141 -10.19 2.08 2.07
C ASP A 141 -9.53 2.87 3.22
N CYS A 142 -8.52 3.66 2.87
CA CYS A 142 -7.74 4.46 3.82
C CYS A 142 -7.78 5.93 3.42
N LYS A 143 -8.57 6.70 4.19
CA LYS A 143 -8.70 8.15 3.96
C LYS A 143 -7.40 8.92 4.08
N LEU A 144 -6.50 8.48 4.96
CA LEU A 144 -5.18 9.09 5.07
C LEU A 144 -4.42 8.92 3.75
N ARG A 145 -4.47 7.75 3.13
CA ARG A 145 -3.86 7.51 1.82
C ARG A 145 -4.52 8.36 0.73
N ASP A 146 -5.84 8.49 0.75
CA ASP A 146 -6.57 9.30 -0.24
C ASP A 146 -6.19 10.78 -0.12
N TYR A 147 -6.24 11.34 1.09
CA TYR A 147 -5.83 12.72 1.35
C TYR A 147 -4.34 12.93 1.06
N SER A 148 -3.46 12.02 1.45
CA SER A 148 -2.04 12.12 1.10
C SER A 148 -1.81 12.12 -0.41
N THR A 149 -2.64 11.40 -1.17
CA THR A 149 -2.60 11.42 -2.64
C THR A 149 -3.08 12.77 -3.18
N GLU A 150 -4.21 13.27 -2.68
CA GLU A 150 -4.83 14.54 -3.09
C GLU A 150 -3.92 15.75 -2.80
N TYR A 151 -3.39 15.82 -1.59
CA TYR A 151 -2.51 16.90 -1.15
C TYR A 151 -1.05 16.71 -1.56
N LYS A 152 -0.73 15.65 -2.32
CA LYS A 152 0.62 15.32 -2.80
C LYS A 152 1.64 15.30 -1.66
N ALA A 153 1.31 14.60 -0.57
CA ALA A 153 2.22 14.42 0.55
C ALA A 153 3.48 13.68 0.09
N GLU A 154 4.64 14.18 0.51
CA GLU A 154 5.93 13.58 0.20
C GLU A 154 6.50 12.91 1.45
N GLN A 155 7.10 11.73 1.26
CA GLN A 155 7.81 11.03 2.31
C GLN A 155 9.31 11.28 2.13
N THR A 156 9.87 12.22 2.88
CA THR A 156 11.30 12.54 2.82
C THR A 156 12.11 11.68 3.79
N ALA A 157 13.41 11.52 3.51
CA ALA A 157 14.28 10.70 4.35
C ALA A 157 14.42 11.26 5.78
N GLU A 158 14.39 12.58 5.92
CA GLU A 158 14.43 13.29 7.21
C GLU A 158 13.19 12.98 8.03
N ALA A 159 12.00 13.01 7.41
CA ALA A 159 10.76 12.63 8.08
C ALA A 159 10.76 11.15 8.52
N MET A 160 11.53 10.30 7.86
CA MET A 160 11.67 8.88 8.22
C MET A 160 12.69 8.61 9.33
N ALA A 161 13.66 9.51 9.53
CA ALA A 161 14.72 9.33 10.52
C ALA A 161 14.17 9.36 11.95
N ASP A 162 13.19 10.22 12.22
CA ASP A 162 12.55 10.38 13.53
C ASP A 162 11.31 9.47 13.72
N CYS A 163 11.11 8.51 12.82
CA CYS A 163 9.98 7.59 12.92
C CYS A 163 10.14 6.68 14.15
N GLN A 164 9.14 6.73 15.03
CA GLN A 164 9.09 5.89 16.21
C GLN A 164 8.92 4.41 15.83
N LYS A 165 9.58 3.53 16.58
CA LYS A 165 9.57 2.08 16.34
C LYS A 165 8.98 1.36 17.55
N PHE A 166 7.68 1.08 17.48
CA PHE A 166 6.94 0.35 18.51
C PHE A 166 6.74 -1.10 18.11
N ALA A 167 6.69 -2.00 19.10
CA ALA A 167 6.15 -3.34 18.92
C ALA A 167 4.65 -3.26 18.61
N VAL A 168 4.19 -4.14 17.72
CA VAL A 168 2.76 -4.30 17.43
C VAL A 168 2.11 -5.01 18.61
N ASP A 169 1.04 -4.44 19.15
CA ASP A 169 0.26 -5.04 20.23
C ASP A 169 -0.88 -5.89 19.65
N ASN A 170 -0.77 -7.21 19.82
CA ASN A 170 -1.78 -8.19 19.45
C ASN A 170 -2.29 -8.97 20.69
N SER A 171 -2.17 -8.37 21.88
CA SER A 171 -2.60 -9.00 23.14
C SER A 171 -4.13 -9.20 23.23
N ALA A 172 -4.90 -8.47 22.41
CA ALA A 172 -6.34 -8.59 22.34
C ALA A 172 -6.78 -9.50 21.18
N GLU A 173 -7.80 -10.31 21.44
CA GLU A 173 -8.32 -11.29 20.47
C GLU A 173 -8.83 -10.67 19.16
N PHE A 174 -9.43 -9.47 19.23
CA PHE A 174 -10.09 -8.83 18.08
C PHE A 174 -9.42 -7.54 17.61
N ILE A 175 -8.37 -7.07 18.30
CA ILE A 175 -7.75 -5.78 18.04
C ILE A 175 -6.24 -5.97 17.94
N VAL A 176 -5.70 -5.69 16.76
CA VAL A 176 -4.26 -5.52 16.55
C VAL A 176 -3.98 -4.02 16.53
N PHE A 177 -3.23 -3.55 17.51
CA PHE A 177 -2.84 -2.16 17.65
C PHE A 177 -1.40 -1.95 17.19
N ASP A 178 -1.24 -1.43 15.98
CA ASP A 178 0.05 -1.04 15.42
C ASP A 178 0.27 0.47 15.63
N ALA A 179 1.01 0.83 16.68
CA ALA A 179 1.31 2.23 17.00
C ALA A 179 2.16 2.92 15.93
N ASN A 180 2.87 2.17 15.08
CA ASN A 180 3.66 2.74 13.98
C ASN A 180 2.78 3.33 12.86
N ARG A 181 1.47 3.04 12.87
CA ARG A 181 0.48 3.59 11.92
C ARG A 181 -0.40 4.68 12.56
N CYS A 182 -0.16 5.01 13.83
CA CYS A 182 -0.96 6.01 14.54
C CYS A 182 -0.57 7.42 14.08
N ILE A 183 -1.56 8.24 13.72
CA ILE A 183 -1.39 9.67 13.43
C ILE A 183 -1.82 10.56 14.60
N SER A 184 -1.99 9.99 15.80
CA SER A 184 -2.40 10.71 17.01
C SER A 184 -3.72 11.49 16.91
N CYS A 185 -4.66 11.05 16.06
CA CYS A 185 -5.94 11.73 15.87
C CYS A 185 -6.89 11.65 17.09
N GLY A 186 -6.64 10.72 18.02
CA GLY A 186 -7.43 10.57 19.26
C GLY A 186 -8.81 9.94 19.13
N GLN A 187 -9.24 9.52 17.93
CA GLN A 187 -10.56 8.91 17.71
C GLN A 187 -10.78 7.64 18.54
N CYS A 188 -9.73 6.84 18.74
CA CYS A 188 -9.76 5.65 19.59
C CYS A 188 -9.93 6.00 21.09
N VAL A 189 -9.28 7.05 21.57
CA VAL A 189 -9.41 7.57 22.94
C VAL A 189 -10.81 8.13 23.16
N GLN A 190 -11.29 8.97 22.24
CA GLN A 190 -12.64 9.53 22.31
C GLN A 190 -13.70 8.43 22.36
N THR A 191 -13.58 7.44 21.48
CA THR A 191 -14.46 6.27 21.47
C THR A 191 -14.43 5.52 22.80
N CYS A 192 -13.24 5.28 23.35
CA CYS A 192 -13.06 4.56 24.61
C CYS A 192 -13.72 5.28 25.80
N ASN A 193 -13.71 6.61 25.77
CA ASN A 193 -14.23 7.44 26.85
C ASN A 193 -15.74 7.71 26.70
N GLU A 194 -16.21 8.01 25.49
CA GLU A 194 -17.57 8.49 25.27
C GLU A 194 -18.55 7.39 24.87
N LYS A 195 -18.13 6.44 24.03
CA LYS A 195 -19.04 5.42 23.48
C LYS A 195 -19.04 4.14 24.30
N THR A 196 -17.85 3.65 24.65
CA THR A 196 -17.72 2.40 25.43
C THR A 196 -17.58 2.66 26.93
N VAL A 197 -17.28 3.91 27.32
CA VAL A 197 -17.24 4.40 28.72
C VAL A 197 -16.30 3.56 29.61
N HIS A 198 -15.25 2.97 29.02
CA HIS A 198 -14.26 2.20 29.76
C HIS A 198 -13.11 3.08 30.27
N GLY A 199 -12.79 4.17 29.55
CA GLY A 199 -11.73 5.08 30.00
C GLY A 199 -10.32 4.50 29.99
N VAL A 200 -10.09 3.43 29.24
CA VAL A 200 -8.85 2.63 29.25
C VAL A 200 -7.73 3.32 28.47
N LEU A 201 -8.06 3.93 27.32
CA LEU A 201 -7.08 4.57 26.44
C LEU A 201 -6.95 6.07 26.75
N SER A 202 -5.73 6.58 26.79
CA SER A 202 -5.45 8.02 26.93
C SER A 202 -4.10 8.37 26.32
N PHE A 203 -3.93 9.62 25.86
CA PHE A 203 -2.60 10.17 25.63
C PHE A 203 -1.99 10.51 26.99
N MET A 204 -1.00 9.73 27.42
CA MET A 204 -0.25 10.02 28.64
C MET A 204 0.71 11.18 28.40
N LYS A 205 1.23 11.79 29.47
CA LYS A 205 2.31 12.78 29.36
C LYS A 205 3.64 12.08 29.53
N ASN A 206 4.59 12.40 28.66
CA ASN A 206 5.99 12.00 28.81
C ASN A 206 6.61 12.74 30.01
N GLU A 207 7.78 12.31 30.43
CA GLU A 207 8.55 12.94 31.53
C GLU A 207 8.84 14.43 31.24
N ASP A 208 9.00 14.78 29.97
CA ASP A 208 9.20 16.16 29.49
C ASP A 208 7.92 17.02 29.47
N GLY A 209 6.78 16.47 29.92
CA GLY A 209 5.48 17.14 29.95
C GLY A 209 4.73 17.21 28.61
N THR A 210 5.35 16.77 27.52
CA THR A 210 4.72 16.61 26.19
C THR A 210 3.73 15.46 26.20
N SER A 211 2.67 15.53 25.38
CA SER A 211 1.76 14.39 25.19
C SER A 211 2.47 13.26 24.44
N ALA A 212 2.19 12.02 24.84
CA ALA A 212 2.65 10.84 24.13
C ALA A 212 2.17 10.86 22.68
N ASN A 213 3.02 10.39 21.76
CA ASN A 213 2.73 10.31 20.34
C ASN A 213 1.84 9.12 19.95
N ARG A 214 1.33 8.39 20.94
CA ARG A 214 0.37 7.31 20.76
C ARG A 214 -0.55 7.25 21.99
N PRO A 215 -1.79 6.76 21.82
CA PRO A 215 -2.61 6.42 22.96
C PRO A 215 -2.01 5.21 23.68
N GLU A 216 -2.01 5.25 25.00
CA GLU A 216 -1.53 4.19 25.87
C GLU A 216 -2.64 3.76 26.82
N CYS A 217 -2.54 2.54 27.33
CA CYS A 217 -3.44 2.10 28.38
C CYS A 217 -3.09 2.82 29.68
N ARG A 218 -4.12 3.24 30.42
CA ARG A 218 -3.90 3.77 31.77
C ARG A 218 -3.21 2.71 32.65
N PRO A 219 -2.30 3.11 33.55
CA PRO A 219 -1.62 2.20 34.45
C PRO A 219 -2.62 1.32 35.22
N GLY A 220 -2.43 -0.01 35.19
CA GLY A 220 -3.31 -0.98 35.86
C GLY A 220 -4.48 -1.50 35.01
N LEU A 221 -4.68 -0.99 33.79
CA LEU A 221 -5.65 -1.51 32.82
C LEU A 221 -4.88 -2.06 31.62
N ILE A 222 -5.12 -3.31 31.27
CA ILE A 222 -4.63 -3.96 30.04
C ILE A 222 -5.77 -4.02 29.03
N ILE A 223 -5.47 -3.95 27.73
CA ILE A 223 -6.47 -4.10 26.64
C ILE A 223 -7.26 -5.42 26.79
N VAL A 224 -6.67 -6.40 27.50
CA VAL A 224 -7.13 -7.77 27.75
C VAL A 224 -8.41 -7.91 28.60
N SER A 225 -9.01 -6.85 29.16
CA SER A 225 -10.28 -7.06 29.88
C SER A 225 -11.38 -7.47 28.90
N GLN A 226 -11.86 -8.71 29.04
CA GLN A 226 -12.80 -9.45 28.19
C GLN A 226 -14.10 -8.69 27.80
N TRP A 227 -14.41 -7.63 28.53
CA TRP A 227 -15.55 -6.74 28.32
C TRP A 227 -15.28 -5.59 27.32
N VAL A 228 -14.02 -5.17 27.18
CA VAL A 228 -13.59 -4.09 26.25
C VAL A 228 -13.61 -4.60 24.81
N THR A 229 -13.29 -5.87 24.57
CA THR A 229 -13.18 -6.47 23.24
C THR A 229 -14.53 -6.57 22.50
N LEU A 230 -15.63 -6.88 23.18
CA LEU A 230 -16.96 -7.03 22.54
C LEU A 230 -17.57 -5.69 22.09
N THR A 231 -17.37 -4.61 22.87
CA THR A 231 -18.00 -3.31 22.61
C THR A 231 -17.14 -2.42 21.71
N VAL A 232 -15.81 -2.54 21.80
CA VAL A 232 -14.86 -1.79 20.96
C VAL A 232 -14.79 -2.36 19.54
N CYS A 233 -15.19 -3.62 19.31
CA CYS A 233 -15.19 -4.24 17.97
C CYS A 233 -16.12 -3.50 16.97
N SER A 234 -17.17 -2.84 17.46
CA SER A 234 -18.06 -2.01 16.62
C SER A 234 -17.46 -0.66 16.24
N VAL A 235 -16.41 -0.18 16.92
CA VAL A 235 -15.85 1.17 16.73
C VAL A 235 -14.35 1.21 16.39
N VAL A 236 -13.56 0.17 16.68
CA VAL A 236 -12.22 0.02 16.08
C VAL A 236 -12.31 -0.57 14.67
N ARG A 237 -13.38 -1.31 14.37
CA ARG A 237 -13.84 -1.51 12.99
C ARG A 237 -14.34 -0.18 12.35
N VAL A 238 -14.50 0.91 13.11
CA VAL A 238 -14.80 2.27 12.60
C VAL A 238 -13.55 3.10 12.35
N CYS A 239 -12.34 2.63 12.69
CA CYS A 239 -11.14 3.13 11.99
C CYS A 239 -11.09 2.66 10.52
N ARG A 240 -11.97 1.71 10.15
CA ARG A 240 -12.34 1.34 8.77
C ARG A 240 -13.41 2.28 8.16
N TYR A 241 -13.89 3.28 8.91
CA TYR A 241 -14.90 4.25 8.49
C TYR A 241 -14.57 5.62 9.12
N VAL A 242 -13.48 6.25 8.69
CA VAL A 242 -13.20 7.66 9.04
C VAL A 242 -14.31 8.53 8.43
N GLN A 243 -15.45 8.76 9.08
CA GLN A 243 -16.45 9.73 8.60
C GLN A 243 -15.99 11.18 8.90
N PRO A 244 -16.47 12.17 8.13
CA PRO A 244 -15.74 13.38 7.80
C PRO A 244 -15.76 14.38 8.95
N VAL A 245 -14.58 14.83 9.39
CA VAL A 245 -14.51 16.03 10.22
C VAL A 245 -13.39 16.91 9.69
N ARG A 246 -13.82 17.99 9.03
CA ARG A 246 -13.01 19.11 8.52
C ARG A 246 -12.13 19.65 9.64
N TRP A 247 -10.82 19.39 9.68
CA TRP A 247 -9.87 20.30 10.34
C TRP A 247 -8.53 20.29 9.60
N TRP A 248 -8.03 21.50 9.42
CA TRP A 248 -6.88 21.87 8.61
C TRP A 248 -5.60 21.21 9.11
N MET A 249 -4.97 20.39 8.27
CA MET A 249 -3.59 19.95 8.48
C MET A 249 -2.68 20.97 7.80
N VAL A 250 -1.84 21.64 8.60
CA VAL A 250 -0.79 22.54 8.10
C VAL A 250 0.27 21.67 7.42
N VAL A 251 0.10 21.48 6.12
CA VAL A 251 1.14 20.94 5.22
C VAL A 251 1.82 22.14 4.57
N THR A 252 3.14 22.23 4.71
CA THR A 252 3.94 23.28 4.07
C THR A 252 4.00 23.01 2.57
N VAL A 253 3.04 23.54 1.81
CA VAL A 253 2.95 23.36 0.35
C VAL A 253 3.96 24.26 -0.35
N HIS A 254 5.03 23.68 -0.91
CA HIS A 254 5.80 24.35 -1.96
C HIS A 254 5.12 24.10 -3.31
N LYS A 255 4.61 25.18 -3.90
CA LYS A 255 3.84 25.17 -5.15
C LYS A 255 4.81 24.95 -6.33
N ALA A 256 5.12 23.70 -6.66
CA ALA A 256 5.80 23.38 -7.91
C ALA A 256 4.78 23.44 -9.05
N ALA A 257 4.91 24.46 -9.91
CA ALA A 257 4.15 24.56 -11.14
C ALA A 257 4.63 23.47 -12.13
N LEU A 258 3.80 22.45 -12.35
CA LEU A 258 4.00 21.49 -13.43
C LEU A 258 3.58 22.15 -14.75
N LYS A 259 4.56 22.46 -15.60
CA LYS A 259 4.34 22.66 -17.04
C LYS A 259 4.44 21.28 -17.72
N CYS A 260 3.45 20.96 -18.55
CA CYS A 260 3.64 20.03 -19.66
C CYS A 260 4.70 20.56 -20.63
#